data_AF-A0A355DDS8-F1
#
_entry.id   AF-A0A355DDS8-F1
#
_cell.length_a   1.000
_cell.length_b   1.000
_cell.length_c   1.000
_cell.angle_alpha   90.00
_cell.angle_beta   90.00
_cell.angle_gamma   90.00
#
_symmetry.space_group_name_H-M   'P 1'
#
loop_
_entity.id
_entity.type
_entity.pdbx_description
1 polymer ?
#
loop_
_entity_poly.entity_id
_entity_poly.type
_entity_poly.pdbx_seq_one_letter_code
_entity_poly.pdbx_strand_id
1 'polypeptide(L)'
;TTLASLGLLMAVLTYLTVRSAPDTVSYSHGTGVYVAAIGALIALAGSLFALWTAPYAPLRPLRPGIAWGRIATAAVAMIVIGIGSISGWTFDERLSGELTAADVAEVEALRAEAKADPHVAAINTLRVGKIYNNARLSSLVILDGLTEDGGGLGRLALFAGALASLFVLPASGVLGSNEHLRWRWSAVVAGLGFGIMLLGVGWVASLLRVGPRLIVTGAGAFLTILGGFFILATARPLLAEFRRKKVYDDDVGSVAGEALASVQ
;
A
#
# COMPACT_ATOMS: atom_id res chain seq x y z
N THR A 1 -5.63 -3.51 -17.69
CA THR A 1 -6.63 -4.38 -17.07
C THR A 1 -6.06 -5.09 -15.84
N THR A 2 -4.91 -5.79 -15.94
CA THR A 2 -4.27 -6.48 -14.80
C THR A 2 -3.97 -5.58 -13.60
N LEU A 3 -3.52 -4.34 -13.85
CA LEU A 3 -3.31 -3.35 -12.79
C LEU A 3 -4.59 -3.05 -11.99
N ALA A 4 -5.70 -2.84 -12.71
CA ALA A 4 -6.98 -2.48 -12.12
C ALA A 4 -7.64 -3.67 -11.40
N SER A 5 -7.56 -4.88 -11.94
CA SER A 5 -8.12 -6.08 -11.31
C SER A 5 -7.37 -6.45 -10.02
N LEU A 6 -6.04 -6.37 -10.01
CA LEU A 6 -5.26 -6.54 -8.78
C LEU A 6 -5.53 -5.43 -7.77
N GLY A 7 -5.65 -4.18 -8.23
CA GLY A 7 -6.04 -3.06 -7.38
C GLY A 7 -7.41 -3.25 -6.74
N LEU A 8 -8.40 -3.70 -7.52
CA LEU A 8 -9.74 -4.02 -7.04
C LEU A 8 -9.72 -5.16 -6.01
N LEU A 9 -9.01 -6.25 -6.31
CA LEU A 9 -8.88 -7.37 -5.37
C LEU A 9 -8.26 -6.91 -4.06
N MET A 10 -7.20 -6.11 -4.12
CA MET A 10 -6.55 -5.57 -2.92
C MET A 10 -7.46 -4.62 -2.13
N ALA A 11 -8.27 -3.80 -2.78
CA ALA A 11 -9.25 -2.95 -2.10
C ALA A 11 -10.31 -3.79 -1.35
N VAL A 12 -10.80 -4.86 -1.99
CA VAL A 12 -11.75 -5.79 -1.36
C VAL A 12 -11.11 -6.54 -0.19
N LEU A 13 -9.90 -7.06 -0.37
CA LEU A 13 -9.17 -7.72 0.72
C LEU A 13 -8.90 -6.77 1.88
N THR A 14 -8.55 -5.52 1.60
CA THR A 14 -8.36 -4.49 2.63
C THR A 14 -9.62 -4.36 3.48
N TYR A 15 -10.79 -4.23 2.85
CA TYR A 15 -12.07 -4.16 3.58
C TYR A 15 -12.41 -5.44 4.34
N LEU A 16 -12.06 -6.62 3.83
CA LEU A 16 -12.34 -7.91 4.51
C LEU A 16 -11.41 -8.19 5.68
N THR A 17 -10.19 -7.65 5.65
CA THR A 17 -9.17 -7.92 6.68
C THR A 17 -9.11 -6.87 7.77
N VAL A 18 -9.70 -5.69 7.52
CA VAL A 18 -9.70 -4.61 8.50
C VAL A 18 -10.46 -5.06 9.75
N ARG A 19 -9.85 -4.83 10.90
CA ARG A 19 -10.52 -5.11 12.17
C ARG A 19 -11.47 -3.97 12.51
N SER A 20 -12.62 -4.31 13.09
CA SER A 20 -13.51 -3.33 13.70
C SER A 20 -12.82 -2.68 14.89
N ALA A 21 -13.18 -1.43 15.18
CA ALA A 21 -12.67 -0.74 16.35
C ALA A 21 -13.03 -1.52 17.64
N PRO A 22 -12.19 -1.43 18.69
CA PRO A 22 -12.55 -1.91 20.02
C PRO A 22 -13.94 -1.41 20.43
N ASP A 23 -14.69 -2.24 21.15
CA ASP A 23 -16.04 -1.94 21.66
C ASP A 23 -17.15 -1.81 20.58
N THR A 24 -16.90 -2.25 19.35
CA THR A 24 -17.95 -2.34 18.32
C THR A 24 -18.97 -3.44 18.69
N VAL A 25 -20.19 -3.04 19.05
CA VAL A 25 -21.25 -3.94 19.59
C VAL A 25 -21.80 -4.91 18.55
N SER A 26 -21.94 -4.48 17.30
CA SER A 26 -22.43 -5.34 16.20
C SER A 26 -21.78 -4.94 14.88
N TYR A 27 -20.95 -5.80 14.32
CA TYR A 27 -20.32 -5.60 13.02
C TYR A 27 -20.56 -6.79 12.10
N SER A 28 -20.94 -6.52 10.86
CA SER A 28 -21.01 -7.49 9.77
C SER A 28 -20.55 -6.82 8.49
N HIS A 29 -19.69 -7.50 7.74
CA HIS A 29 -19.18 -7.02 6.45
C HIS A 29 -20.27 -6.89 5.37
N GLY A 30 -21.45 -7.50 5.60
CA GLY A 30 -22.54 -7.58 4.62
C GLY A 30 -22.24 -8.52 3.45
N THR A 31 -23.25 -8.86 2.65
CA THR A 31 -23.09 -9.78 1.51
C THR A 31 -22.36 -9.13 0.33
N GLY A 32 -22.46 -7.80 0.19
CA GLY A 32 -21.93 -7.06 -0.97
C GLY A 32 -20.42 -7.21 -1.16
N VAL A 33 -19.63 -7.26 -0.08
CA VAL A 33 -18.17 -7.42 -0.19
C VAL A 33 -17.79 -8.80 -0.75
N TYR A 34 -18.53 -9.85 -0.43
CA TYR A 34 -18.24 -11.20 -0.94
C TYR A 34 -18.56 -11.29 -2.44
N VAL A 35 -19.64 -10.62 -2.89
CA VAL A 35 -19.94 -10.47 -4.32
C VAL A 35 -18.82 -9.70 -5.03
N ALA A 36 -18.34 -8.60 -4.42
CA ALA A 36 -17.22 -7.85 -4.95
C ALA A 36 -15.92 -8.67 -5.00
N ALA A 37 -15.68 -9.54 -4.01
CA ALA A 37 -14.53 -10.45 -3.99
C ALA A 37 -14.57 -11.44 -5.15
N ILE A 38 -15.72 -12.07 -5.39
CA ILE A 38 -15.92 -12.98 -6.53
C ILE A 38 -15.70 -12.23 -7.85
N GLY A 39 -16.29 -11.03 -8.00
CA GLY A 39 -16.10 -10.20 -9.18
C GLY A 39 -14.63 -9.81 -9.41
N ALA A 40 -13.91 -9.47 -8.35
CA ALA A 40 -12.48 -9.16 -8.41
C ALA A 40 -11.64 -10.36 -8.84
N LEU A 41 -11.95 -11.56 -8.35
CA LEU A 41 -11.28 -12.80 -8.77
C LEU A 41 -11.55 -13.14 -10.24
N ILE A 42 -12.79 -13.00 -10.71
CA ILE A 42 -13.15 -13.20 -12.13
C ILE A 42 -12.41 -12.19 -13.00
N ALA A 43 -12.41 -10.91 -12.62
CA ALA A 43 -11.69 -9.86 -13.33
C ALA A 43 -10.18 -10.12 -13.36
N LEU A 44 -9.61 -10.62 -12.25
CA LEU A 44 -8.21 -11.00 -12.19
C LEU A 44 -7.90 -12.15 -13.16
N ALA A 45 -8.66 -13.24 -13.09
CA ALA A 45 -8.50 -14.40 -13.97
C ALA A 45 -8.59 -14.00 -15.45
N GLY A 46 -9.63 -13.25 -15.83
CA GLY A 46 -9.78 -12.74 -17.20
C GLY A 46 -8.64 -11.83 -17.63
N SER A 47 -8.15 -10.97 -16.72
CA SER A 47 -7.03 -10.07 -17.02
C SER A 47 -5.69 -10.80 -17.16
N LEU A 48 -5.46 -11.88 -16.39
CA LEU A 48 -4.27 -12.73 -16.50
C LEU A 48 -4.35 -13.56 -17.78
N PHE A 49 -5.50 -14.15 -18.09
CA PHE A 49 -5.71 -14.85 -19.36
C PHE A 49 -5.41 -13.94 -20.55
N ALA A 50 -5.97 -12.73 -20.58
CA ALA A 50 -5.68 -11.74 -21.61
C ALA A 50 -4.20 -11.35 -21.67
N LEU A 51 -3.54 -11.19 -20.52
CA LEU A 51 -2.11 -10.88 -20.47
C LEU A 51 -1.23 -12.01 -21.04
N TRP A 52 -1.63 -13.26 -20.85
CA TRP A 52 -0.89 -14.43 -21.35
C TRP A 52 -1.14 -14.70 -22.84
N THR A 53 -2.32 -14.37 -23.36
CA THR A 53 -2.66 -14.60 -24.78
C THR A 53 -2.36 -13.39 -25.68
N ALA A 54 -2.13 -12.21 -25.10
CA ALA A 54 -2.01 -11.01 -25.89
C ALA A 54 -0.73 -10.97 -26.76
N PRO A 55 -0.85 -10.58 -28.05
CA PRO A 55 0.28 -10.48 -28.96
C PRO A 55 1.01 -9.14 -28.75
N TYR A 56 1.89 -9.09 -27.75
CA TYR A 56 2.78 -7.94 -27.51
C TYR A 56 4.21 -8.29 -27.88
N ALA A 57 4.92 -7.35 -28.51
CA ALA A 57 6.33 -7.46 -28.87
C ALA A 57 7.11 -6.24 -28.34
N PRO A 58 8.40 -6.43 -27.97
CA PRO A 58 9.24 -5.32 -27.53
C PRO A 58 9.64 -4.41 -28.70
N LEU A 59 9.74 -3.11 -28.43
CA LEU A 59 10.18 -2.09 -29.39
C LEU A 59 11.68 -2.18 -29.70
N ARG A 60 12.45 -2.63 -28.71
CA ARG A 60 13.90 -2.81 -28.79
C ARG A 60 14.25 -4.09 -28.03
N PRO A 61 15.27 -4.86 -28.47
CA PRO A 61 15.73 -6.02 -27.72
C PRO A 61 16.04 -5.63 -26.28
N LEU A 62 15.51 -6.40 -25.33
CA LEU A 62 15.80 -6.19 -23.93
C LEU A 62 17.27 -6.52 -23.67
N ARG A 63 17.89 -5.79 -22.74
CA ARG A 63 19.25 -6.11 -22.33
C ARG A 63 19.30 -7.55 -21.82
N PRO A 64 20.21 -8.40 -22.35
CA PRO A 64 20.42 -9.73 -21.82
C PRO A 64 21.09 -9.59 -20.45
N GLY A 65 20.42 -10.12 -19.43
CA GLY A 65 20.92 -10.08 -18.05
C GLY A 65 19.85 -9.77 -17.00
N ILE A 66 20.27 -9.91 -15.75
CA ILE A 66 19.43 -9.68 -14.57
C ILE A 66 19.37 -8.19 -14.27
N ALA A 67 18.15 -7.66 -14.15
CA ALA A 67 17.92 -6.28 -13.75
C ALA A 67 18.06 -6.11 -12.22
N TRP A 68 19.29 -6.16 -11.72
CA TRP A 68 19.61 -6.07 -10.28
C TRP A 68 18.99 -4.83 -9.60
N GLY A 69 18.91 -3.70 -10.29
CA GLY A 69 18.26 -2.50 -9.77
C GLY A 69 16.80 -2.74 -9.36
N ARG A 70 16.06 -3.60 -10.07
CA ARG A 70 14.67 -3.94 -9.72
C ARG A 70 14.59 -4.75 -8.44
N ILE A 71 15.54 -5.68 -8.25
CA ILE A 71 15.65 -6.50 -7.04
C ILE A 71 15.99 -5.62 -5.83
N ALA A 72 16.95 -4.71 -6.00
CA ALA A 72 17.31 -3.74 -4.96
C ALA A 72 16.13 -2.83 -4.59
N THR A 73 15.40 -2.28 -5.56
CA THR A 73 14.20 -1.47 -5.28
C THR A 73 13.11 -2.29 -4.59
N ALA A 74 12.89 -3.55 -4.97
CA ALA A 74 11.93 -4.42 -4.30
C ALA A 74 12.33 -4.71 -2.85
N ALA A 75 13.61 -4.93 -2.57
CA ALA A 75 14.11 -5.10 -1.21
C ALA A 75 13.90 -3.83 -0.36
N VAL A 76 14.19 -2.65 -0.90
CA VAL A 76 13.91 -1.36 -0.24
C VAL A 76 12.41 -1.20 0.00
N ALA A 77 11.57 -1.53 -0.98
CA ALA A 77 10.13 -1.47 -0.83
C ALA A 77 9.64 -2.39 0.29
N MET A 78 10.19 -3.60 0.41
CA MET A 78 9.85 -4.51 1.52
C MET A 78 10.22 -3.97 2.88
N ILE A 79 11.40 -3.36 3.01
CA ILE A 79 11.83 -2.75 4.26
C ILE A 79 10.87 -1.60 4.62
N VAL A 80 10.53 -0.75 3.65
CA VAL A 80 9.59 0.37 3.85
C VAL A 80 8.21 -0.13 4.26
N ILE A 81 7.68 -1.19 3.62
CA ILE A 81 6.41 -1.83 4.02
C ILE A 81 6.53 -2.42 5.43
N GLY A 82 7.66 -3.04 5.76
CA GLY A 82 7.93 -3.60 7.09
C GLY A 82 7.88 -2.54 8.18
N ILE A 83 8.60 -1.43 7.99
CA ILE A 83 8.57 -0.27 8.90
C ILE A 83 7.15 0.31 8.96
N GLY A 84 6.48 0.46 7.82
CA GLY A 84 5.11 0.95 7.77
C GLY A 84 4.13 0.06 8.56
N SER A 85 4.34 -1.25 8.55
CA SER A 85 3.47 -2.21 9.23
C SER A 85 3.56 -2.11 10.76
N ILE A 86 4.76 -1.82 11.31
CA ILE A 86 4.99 -1.61 12.75
C ILE A 86 4.83 -0.16 13.21
N SER A 87 4.69 0.79 12.28
CA SER A 87 4.49 2.20 12.60
C SER A 87 3.04 2.47 13.00
N GLY A 88 2.76 3.62 13.65
CA GLY A 88 1.39 4.05 13.91
C GLY A 88 0.59 4.22 12.61
N TRP A 89 -0.53 3.51 12.49
CA TRP A 89 -1.50 3.61 11.39
C TRP A 89 -2.61 4.60 11.70
N THR A 90 -2.96 4.72 12.97
CA THR A 90 -3.91 5.70 13.50
C THR A 90 -3.44 6.25 14.83
N PHE A 91 -3.70 7.54 15.02
CA PHE A 91 -3.47 8.27 16.26
C PHE A 91 -4.81 8.74 16.79
N ASP A 92 -5.15 8.34 18.02
CA ASP A 92 -6.32 8.86 18.72
C ASP A 92 -5.90 10.03 19.61
N GLU A 93 -6.31 11.23 19.21
CA GLU A 93 -6.03 12.50 19.88
C GLU A 93 -7.21 12.97 20.74
N ARG A 94 -8.27 12.16 20.92
CA ARG A 94 -9.47 12.59 21.67
C ARG A 94 -9.20 12.95 23.13
N LEU A 95 -8.22 12.30 23.74
CA LEU A 95 -7.76 12.61 25.09
C LEU A 95 -6.53 13.53 25.10
N SER A 96 -6.05 13.94 23.91
CA SER A 96 -4.82 14.72 23.76
C SER A 96 -4.91 16.04 24.51
N GLY A 97 -4.07 16.18 25.53
CA GLY A 97 -3.99 17.41 26.33
C GLY A 97 -5.02 17.50 27.47
N GLU A 98 -5.79 16.44 27.74
CA GLU A 98 -6.55 16.36 28.97
C GLU A 98 -5.58 16.21 30.16
N LEU A 99 -5.69 17.15 31.09
CA LEU A 99 -4.93 17.14 32.34
C LEU A 99 -5.62 16.21 33.33
N THR A 100 -4.85 15.34 33.99
CA THR A 100 -5.39 14.59 35.12
C THR A 100 -5.76 15.54 36.27
N ALA A 101 -6.63 15.10 37.18
CA ALA A 101 -6.96 15.90 38.37
C ALA A 101 -5.70 16.28 39.18
N ALA A 102 -4.67 15.43 39.17
CA ALA A 102 -3.38 15.71 39.79
C ALA A 102 -2.61 16.82 39.05
N ASP A 103 -2.56 16.77 37.72
CA ASP A 103 -1.90 17.80 36.90
C ASP A 103 -2.58 19.18 37.05
N VAL A 104 -3.92 19.20 37.14
CA VAL A 104 -4.68 20.44 37.37
C VAL A 104 -4.30 21.05 38.72
N ALA A 105 -4.27 20.23 39.79
CA ALA A 105 -3.89 20.68 41.12
C ALA A 105 -2.44 21.19 41.17
N GLU A 106 -1.51 20.54 40.45
CA GLU A 106 -0.12 20.98 40.37
C GLU A 106 0.01 22.31 39.61
N VAL A 107 -0.70 22.49 38.49
CA VAL A 107 -0.73 23.76 37.75
C VAL A 107 -1.30 24.89 38.61
N GLU A 108 -2.35 24.63 39.39
CA GLU A 108 -2.92 25.61 40.32
C GLU A 108 -1.94 25.98 41.44
N ALA A 109 -1.25 25.00 42.02
CA ALA A 109 -0.22 25.23 43.04
C ALA A 109 0.94 26.08 42.49
N LEU A 110 1.47 25.75 41.31
CA LEU A 110 2.54 26.51 40.65
C LEU A 110 2.12 27.94 40.31
N ARG A 111 0.84 28.15 39.96
CA ARG A 111 0.27 29.49 39.73
C ARG A 111 0.11 30.28 41.03
N ALA A 112 -0.27 29.63 42.12
CA ALA A 112 -0.37 30.27 43.43
C ALA A 112 1.00 30.69 43.95
N GLU A 113 2.01 29.83 43.81
CA GLU A 113 3.40 30.12 44.17
C GLU A 113 3.96 31.31 43.37
N ALA A 114 3.72 31.35 42.05
CA ALA A 114 4.16 32.45 41.19
C ALA A 114 3.45 33.79 41.50
N LYS A 115 2.23 33.76 42.08
CA LYS A 115 1.55 34.97 42.57
C LYS A 115 2.12 35.46 43.90
N ALA A 116 2.60 34.54 44.75
CA ALA A 116 3.19 34.87 46.04
C ALA A 116 4.63 35.39 45.91
N ASP A 117 5.42 34.81 44.99
CA ASP A 117 6.79 35.24 44.69
C ASP A 117 6.99 35.47 43.18
N PRO A 118 7.13 36.74 42.75
CA PRO A 118 7.40 37.07 41.35
C PRO A 118 8.72 36.49 40.80
N HIS A 119 9.70 36.16 41.65
CA HIS A 119 11.02 35.68 41.20
C HIS A 119 10.95 34.25 40.63
N VAL A 120 10.02 33.43 41.11
CA VAL A 120 9.82 32.04 40.63
C VAL A 120 8.87 31.93 39.44
N ALA A 121 8.21 33.02 39.04
CA ALA A 121 7.19 33.02 37.99
C ALA A 121 7.71 32.48 36.64
N ALA A 122 8.94 32.83 36.26
CA ALA A 122 9.55 32.36 35.02
C ALA A 122 9.79 30.84 35.02
N ILE A 123 10.29 30.28 36.13
CA ILE A 123 10.55 28.85 36.28
C ILE A 123 9.23 28.07 36.32
N ASN A 124 8.23 28.57 37.05
CA ASN A 124 6.93 27.92 37.15
C ASN A 124 6.17 27.92 35.81
N THR A 125 6.36 28.94 34.97
CA THR A 125 5.82 28.95 33.60
C THR A 125 6.39 27.80 32.76
N LEU A 126 7.68 27.50 32.87
CA LEU A 126 8.30 26.36 32.17
C LEU A 126 7.78 25.01 32.70
N ARG A 127 7.59 24.89 34.02
CA ARG A 127 7.03 23.67 34.64
C ARG A 127 5.61 23.41 34.19
N VAL A 128 4.76 24.44 34.20
CA VAL A 128 3.40 24.35 33.64
C VAL A 128 3.47 23.95 32.17
N GLY A 129 4.33 24.57 31.37
CA GLY A 129 4.52 24.19 29.97
C GLY A 129 4.90 22.71 29.78
N LYS A 130 5.74 22.15 30.66
CA LYS A 130 6.09 20.72 30.66
C LYS A 130 4.89 19.83 30.99
N ILE A 131 4.07 20.20 31.97
CA ILE A 131 2.86 19.44 32.35
C ILE A 131 1.91 19.36 31.15
N TYR A 132 1.58 20.50 30.53
CA TYR A 132 0.73 20.53 29.33
C TYR A 132 1.34 19.74 28.16
N ASN A 133 2.64 19.83 27.94
CA ASN A 133 3.30 19.08 26.86
C ASN A 133 3.32 17.57 27.13
N ASN A 134 3.51 17.16 28.39
CA ASN A 134 3.41 15.76 28.80
C ASN A 134 1.98 15.24 28.64
N ALA A 135 0.98 15.99 29.10
CA ALA A 135 -0.43 15.64 28.95
C ALA A 135 -0.82 15.47 27.47
N ARG A 136 -0.23 16.24 26.55
CA ARG A 136 -0.43 16.07 25.09
C ARG A 136 0.16 14.76 24.55
N LEU A 137 1.30 14.32 25.08
CA LEU A 137 2.03 13.13 24.62
C LEU A 137 1.53 11.84 25.27
N SER A 138 1.15 11.86 26.54
CA SER A 138 0.76 10.68 27.32
C SER A 138 -0.63 10.14 27.00
N SER A 139 -1.49 11.00 26.46
CA SER A 139 -2.88 10.69 26.13
C SER A 139 -3.10 10.36 24.65
N LEU A 140 -2.00 10.31 23.86
CA LEU A 140 -2.04 9.89 22.46
C LEU A 140 -2.00 8.36 22.39
N VAL A 141 -3.12 7.74 21.99
CA VAL A 141 -3.15 6.29 21.75
C VAL A 141 -2.68 6.02 20.33
N ILE A 142 -1.54 5.33 20.20
CA ILE A 142 -0.94 4.95 18.92
C ILE A 142 -1.38 3.53 18.58
N LEU A 143 -2.12 3.37 17.49
CA LEU A 143 -2.54 2.08 17.00
C LEU A 143 -1.71 1.71 15.77
N ASP A 144 -0.96 0.62 15.86
CA ASP A 144 -0.11 0.14 14.77
C ASP A 144 -0.86 -0.80 13.80
N GLY A 145 -0.14 -1.38 12.84
CA GLY A 145 -0.72 -2.25 11.81
C GLY A 145 -0.65 -3.75 12.14
N LEU A 146 -0.04 -4.16 13.26
CA LEU A 146 0.21 -5.57 13.58
C LEU A 146 -0.49 -6.04 14.85
N THR A 147 -0.61 -5.17 15.84
CA THR A 147 -1.29 -5.41 17.13
C THR A 147 -2.78 -5.59 16.94
N GLU A 148 -3.42 -6.12 17.98
CA GLU A 148 -4.84 -6.46 17.93
C GLU A 148 -5.75 -5.25 18.05
N ASP A 149 -5.24 -4.19 18.69
CA ASP A 149 -5.94 -2.94 18.96
C ASP A 149 -6.03 -2.04 17.72
N GLY A 150 -5.13 -2.25 16.74
CA GLY A 150 -5.10 -1.51 15.48
C GLY A 150 -5.89 -2.17 14.34
N GLY A 151 -5.97 -1.47 13.21
CA GLY A 151 -6.74 -1.93 12.03
C GLY A 151 -6.24 -3.23 11.39
N GLY A 152 -5.07 -3.76 11.80
CA GLY A 152 -4.53 -5.05 11.36
C GLY A 152 -3.99 -5.10 9.92
N LEU A 153 -4.03 -3.98 9.20
CA LEU A 153 -3.70 -3.89 7.78
C LEU A 153 -2.21 -4.08 7.47
N GLY A 154 -1.33 -3.93 8.47
CA GLY A 154 0.10 -4.22 8.32
C GLY A 154 0.37 -5.67 7.94
N ARG A 155 -0.44 -6.62 8.44
CA ARG A 155 -0.30 -8.05 8.08
C ARG A 155 -0.58 -8.30 6.60
N LEU A 156 -1.65 -7.69 6.07
CA LEU A 156 -1.99 -7.79 4.66
C LEU A 156 -0.93 -7.09 3.78
N ALA A 157 -0.44 -5.93 4.21
CA ALA A 157 0.61 -5.19 3.51
C ALA A 157 1.92 -6.00 3.43
N LEU A 158 2.34 -6.64 4.53
CA LEU A 158 3.51 -7.53 4.57
C LEU A 158 3.35 -8.72 3.62
N PHE A 159 2.20 -9.39 3.67
CA PHE A 159 1.93 -10.54 2.80
C PHE A 159 1.96 -10.14 1.31
N ALA A 160 1.23 -9.07 0.95
CA ALA A 160 1.17 -8.58 -0.42
C ALA A 160 2.55 -8.09 -0.91
N GLY A 161 3.30 -7.39 -0.05
CA GLY A 161 4.67 -6.97 -0.34
C GLY A 161 5.58 -8.15 -0.61
N ALA A 162 5.55 -9.18 0.25
CA ALA A 162 6.39 -10.37 0.09
C ALA A 162 6.07 -11.09 -1.22
N LEU A 163 4.77 -11.23 -1.55
CA LEU A 163 4.31 -11.80 -2.80
C LEU A 163 4.77 -10.99 -4.02
N ALA A 164 4.66 -9.66 -3.96
CA ALA A 164 5.13 -8.79 -5.03
C ALA A 164 6.64 -8.90 -5.24
N SER A 165 7.41 -8.96 -4.16
CA SER A 165 8.87 -9.11 -4.20
C SER A 165 9.30 -10.45 -4.77
N LEU A 166 8.56 -11.53 -4.46
CA LEU A 166 8.77 -12.83 -5.08
C LEU A 166 8.60 -12.75 -6.61
N PHE A 167 7.56 -12.06 -7.09
CA PHE A 167 7.32 -11.91 -8.53
C PHE A 167 8.24 -10.90 -9.23
N VAL A 168 9.00 -10.09 -8.50
CA VAL A 168 10.09 -9.29 -9.07
C VAL A 168 11.22 -10.18 -9.60
N LEU A 169 11.42 -11.38 -9.04
CA LEU A 169 12.47 -12.32 -9.49
C LEU A 169 12.27 -12.75 -10.96
N PRO A 170 11.13 -13.33 -11.37
CA PRO A 170 10.88 -13.59 -12.79
C PRO A 170 10.88 -12.31 -13.63
N ALA A 171 10.32 -11.21 -13.13
CA ALA A 171 10.22 -9.95 -13.87
C ALA A 171 11.60 -9.35 -14.20
N SER A 172 12.57 -9.51 -13.29
CA SER A 172 13.93 -8.99 -13.44
C SER A 172 14.81 -9.83 -14.39
N GLY A 173 14.39 -11.05 -14.75
CA GLY A 173 15.13 -11.95 -15.65
C GLY A 173 15.96 -13.02 -14.94
N VAL A 174 15.78 -13.20 -13.62
CA VAL A 174 16.46 -14.26 -12.84
C VAL A 174 16.08 -15.66 -13.33
N LEU A 175 14.82 -15.83 -13.75
CA LEU A 175 14.29 -17.12 -14.24
C LEU A 175 14.45 -17.31 -15.76
N GLY A 176 15.28 -16.49 -16.41
CA GLY A 176 15.60 -16.61 -17.84
C GLY A 176 15.43 -15.32 -18.63
N SER A 177 15.95 -15.34 -19.86
CA SER A 177 16.01 -14.19 -20.78
C SER A 177 14.75 -13.96 -21.61
N ASN A 178 13.69 -14.76 -21.43
CA ASN A 178 12.47 -14.63 -22.22
C ASN A 178 11.79 -13.27 -21.98
N GLU A 179 11.78 -12.43 -23.01
CA GLU A 179 11.31 -11.04 -22.95
C GLU A 179 9.81 -10.97 -22.65
N HIS A 180 9.00 -11.83 -23.27
CA HIS A 180 7.56 -11.89 -23.03
C HIS A 180 7.25 -12.32 -21.60
N LEU A 181 8.00 -13.27 -21.06
CA LEU A 181 7.82 -13.73 -19.68
C LEU A 181 8.13 -12.58 -18.71
N ARG A 182 9.24 -11.87 -18.90
CA ARG A 182 9.62 -10.69 -18.10
C ARG A 182 8.56 -9.60 -18.16
N TRP A 183 7.95 -9.37 -19.32
CA TRP A 183 6.86 -8.41 -19.49
C TRP A 183 5.58 -8.81 -18.73
N ARG A 184 5.13 -10.06 -18.87
CA ARG A 184 3.95 -10.56 -18.16
C ARG A 184 4.12 -10.43 -16.65
N TRP A 185 5.26 -10.87 -16.11
CA TRP A 185 5.53 -10.73 -14.68
C TRP A 185 5.68 -9.28 -14.23
N SER A 186 6.22 -8.40 -15.08
CA SER A 186 6.25 -6.96 -14.78
C SER A 186 4.84 -6.36 -14.67
N ALA A 187 3.87 -6.83 -15.47
CA ALA A 187 2.49 -6.38 -15.36
C ALA A 187 1.82 -6.85 -14.05
N VAL A 188 2.13 -8.08 -13.61
CA VAL A 188 1.68 -8.62 -12.32
C VAL A 188 2.28 -7.82 -11.15
N VAL A 189 3.60 -7.60 -11.17
CA VAL A 189 4.31 -6.78 -10.15
C VAL A 189 3.74 -5.36 -10.09
N ALA A 190 3.49 -4.73 -11.24
CA ALA A 190 2.86 -3.42 -11.29
C ALA A 190 1.48 -3.43 -10.61
N GLY A 191 0.64 -4.43 -10.91
CA GLY A 191 -0.69 -4.51 -10.31
C GLY A 191 -0.65 -4.77 -8.80
N LEU A 192 0.29 -5.59 -8.31
CA LEU A 192 0.48 -5.80 -6.88
C LEU A 192 0.98 -4.52 -6.18
N GLY A 193 1.96 -3.82 -6.76
CA GLY A 193 2.44 -2.54 -6.23
C GLY A 193 1.33 -1.50 -6.16
N PHE A 194 0.52 -1.39 -7.22
CA PHE A 194 -0.66 -0.52 -7.24
C PHE A 194 -1.70 -0.93 -6.19
N GLY A 195 -1.96 -2.23 -6.02
CA GLY A 195 -2.88 -2.73 -5.00
C GLY A 195 -2.41 -2.48 -3.57
N ILE A 196 -1.12 -2.63 -3.27
CA ILE A 196 -0.52 -2.26 -1.97
C ILE A 196 -0.69 -0.75 -1.74
N MET A 197 -0.48 0.06 -2.77
CA MET A 197 -0.68 1.51 -2.68
C MET A 197 -2.14 1.86 -2.33
N LEU A 198 -3.10 1.18 -2.97
CA LEU A 198 -4.52 1.37 -2.71
C LEU A 198 -4.96 0.94 -1.31
N LEU A 199 -4.26 -0.01 -0.67
CA LEU A 199 -4.51 -0.36 0.73
C LEU A 199 -4.33 0.86 1.63
N GLY A 200 -3.17 1.54 1.53
CA GLY A 200 -2.90 2.73 2.34
C GLY A 200 -3.77 3.93 1.95
N VAL A 201 -4.00 4.15 0.65
CA VAL A 201 -4.91 5.22 0.18
C VAL A 201 -6.34 4.98 0.67
N GLY A 202 -6.82 3.74 0.58
CA GLY A 202 -8.15 3.35 1.02
C GLY A 202 -8.35 3.57 2.51
N TRP A 203 -7.34 3.25 3.32
CA TRP A 203 -7.33 3.55 4.76
C TRP A 203 -7.45 5.06 5.03
N VAL A 204 -6.56 5.86 4.41
CA VAL A 204 -6.56 7.32 4.56
C VAL A 204 -7.89 7.92 4.12
N ALA A 205 -8.40 7.53 2.95
CA ALA A 205 -9.67 8.02 2.43
C ALA A 205 -10.87 7.65 3.32
N SER A 206 -10.85 6.46 3.94
CA SER A 206 -11.92 6.02 4.84
C SER A 206 -11.95 6.86 6.12
N LEU A 207 -10.78 7.12 6.72
CA LEU A 207 -10.66 7.98 7.90
C LEU A 207 -11.02 9.43 7.59
N LEU A 208 -10.60 9.96 6.43
CA LEU A 208 -10.99 11.32 6.02
C LEU A 208 -12.50 11.46 5.77
N ARG A 209 -13.16 10.39 5.34
CA ARG A 209 -14.59 10.41 4.99
C ARG A 209 -15.50 10.21 6.20
N VAL A 210 -15.13 9.32 7.13
CA VAL A 210 -16.03 8.84 8.20
C VAL A 210 -15.39 8.96 9.59
N GLY A 211 -14.08 9.22 9.67
CA GLY A 211 -13.35 9.31 10.93
C GLY A 211 -13.75 10.53 11.76
N PRO A 212 -13.82 10.40 13.10
CA PRO A 212 -13.90 11.55 14.00
C PRO A 212 -12.73 12.51 13.79
N ARG A 213 -12.94 13.81 14.01
CA ARG A 213 -11.94 14.88 13.74
C ARG A 213 -10.61 14.74 14.50
N LEU A 214 -10.60 13.96 15.58
CA LEU A 214 -9.43 13.75 16.45
C LEU A 214 -8.82 12.35 16.26
N ILE A 215 -9.19 11.61 15.21
CA ILE A 215 -8.52 10.37 14.82
C ILE A 215 -7.79 10.61 13.50
N VAL A 216 -6.47 10.57 13.54
CA VAL A 216 -5.60 10.98 12.42
C VAL A 216 -4.86 9.78 11.84
N THR A 217 -4.64 9.79 10.52
CA THR A 217 -3.88 8.75 9.81
C THR A 217 -2.39 8.87 10.14
N GLY A 218 -1.72 7.76 10.41
CA GLY A 218 -0.32 7.77 10.77
C GLY A 218 0.66 7.41 9.65
N ALA A 219 1.95 7.43 10.01
CA ALA A 219 3.05 7.15 9.09
C ALA A 219 2.99 5.75 8.47
N GLY A 220 2.37 4.77 9.15
CA GLY A 220 2.25 3.41 8.64
C GLY A 220 1.50 3.31 7.31
N ALA A 221 0.39 4.05 7.18
CA ALA A 221 -0.38 4.11 5.94
C ALA A 221 0.42 4.78 4.81
N PHE A 222 1.12 5.88 5.12
CA PHE A 222 1.97 6.59 4.16
C PHE A 222 3.15 5.76 3.68
N LEU A 223 3.87 5.08 4.58
CA LEU A 223 4.98 4.20 4.22
C LEU A 223 4.50 3.01 3.38
N THR A 224 3.31 2.48 3.65
CA THR A 224 2.70 1.44 2.81
C THR A 224 2.41 1.94 1.40
N ILE A 225 1.89 3.17 1.26
CA ILE A 225 1.70 3.83 -0.03
C ILE A 225 3.04 3.94 -0.79
N LEU A 226 4.10 4.40 -0.12
CA LEU A 226 5.43 4.52 -0.73
C LEU A 226 6.02 3.16 -1.13
N GLY A 227 5.87 2.14 -0.28
CA GLY A 227 6.31 0.78 -0.59
C GLY A 227 5.62 0.20 -1.83
N GLY A 228 4.29 0.35 -1.91
CA GLY A 228 3.52 -0.03 -3.11
C GLY A 228 3.96 0.74 -4.35
N PHE A 229 4.19 2.05 -4.21
CA PHE A 229 4.71 2.89 -5.29
C PHE A 229 6.10 2.44 -5.78
N PHE A 230 7.03 2.11 -4.90
CA PHE A 230 8.35 1.63 -5.29
C PHE A 230 8.27 0.31 -6.08
N ILE A 231 7.46 -0.64 -5.64
CA ILE A 231 7.19 -1.89 -6.38
C ILE A 231 6.63 -1.58 -7.78
N LEU A 232 5.60 -0.73 -7.85
CA LEU A 232 4.98 -0.32 -9.11
C LEU A 232 5.99 0.35 -10.05
N ALA A 233 6.82 1.25 -9.52
CA ALA A 233 7.82 1.98 -10.29
C ALA A 233 8.86 1.05 -10.95
N THR A 234 9.18 -0.10 -10.35
CA THR A 234 10.12 -1.07 -10.94
C THR A 234 9.65 -1.65 -12.27
N ALA A 235 8.34 -1.71 -12.52
CA ALA A 235 7.76 -2.36 -13.69
C ALA A 235 7.54 -1.39 -14.85
N ARG A 236 7.39 -0.10 -14.57
CA ARG A 236 7.01 0.93 -15.56
C ARG A 236 7.96 0.99 -16.78
N PRO A 237 9.30 0.95 -16.66
CA PRO A 237 10.19 1.02 -17.82
C PRO A 237 9.97 -0.15 -18.79
N LEU A 238 9.89 -1.38 -18.27
CA LEU A 238 9.74 -2.57 -19.09
C LEU A 238 8.35 -2.64 -19.74
N LEU A 239 7.30 -2.23 -19.01
CA LEU A 239 5.95 -2.17 -19.59
C LEU A 239 5.84 -1.17 -20.74
N ALA A 240 6.57 -0.05 -20.68
CA ALA A 240 6.59 0.96 -21.72
C ALA A 240 7.31 0.51 -23.01
N GLU A 241 8.17 -0.50 -22.92
CA GLU A 241 8.93 -1.03 -24.06
C GLU A 241 8.11 -1.97 -24.96
N PHE A 242 6.98 -2.49 -24.49
CA PHE A 242 6.16 -3.43 -25.25
C PHE A 242 4.97 -2.74 -25.91
N ARG A 243 4.73 -3.08 -27.19
CA ARG A 243 3.54 -2.66 -27.92
C ARG A 243 2.83 -3.85 -28.53
N ARG A 244 1.52 -3.70 -28.77
CA ARG A 244 0.74 -4.71 -29.47
C ARG A 244 1.35 -4.91 -30.86
N LYS A 245 1.60 -6.16 -31.24
CA LYS A 245 2.13 -6.51 -32.56
C LYS A 245 1.18 -5.98 -33.63
N LYS A 246 1.70 -5.21 -34.59
CA LYS A 246 0.94 -4.87 -35.80
C LYS A 246 0.90 -6.12 -36.66
N VAL A 247 -0.31 -6.60 -36.98
CA VAL A 247 -0.52 -7.61 -38.01
C VAL A 247 -0.70 -6.81 -39.30
N TYR A 248 0.20 -6.99 -40.26
CA TYR A 248 0.05 -6.40 -41.60
C TYR A 248 -0.75 -7.40 -42.46
N ASP A 249 -1.63 -6.90 -43.33
CA ASP A 249 -2.53 -7.75 -44.15
C ASP A 249 -1.77 -8.75 -45.04
N ASP A 250 -0.50 -8.49 -45.34
CA ASP A 250 0.32 -9.30 -46.25
C ASP A 250 0.62 -10.72 -45.70
N ASP A 251 0.46 -10.96 -44.39
CA ASP A 251 0.64 -12.29 -43.79
C ASP A 251 -0.54 -13.24 -44.02
N VAL A 252 -1.68 -12.75 -44.53
CA VAL A 252 -2.86 -13.59 -44.83
C VAL A 252 -2.75 -14.26 -46.20
N GLY A 253 -1.91 -13.72 -47.10
CA GLY A 253 -1.74 -14.19 -48.48
C GLY A 253 -0.58 -15.15 -48.72
N SER A 254 0.44 -15.19 -47.86
CA SER A 254 1.66 -15.99 -48.11
C SER A 254 1.44 -17.50 -47.93
N VAL A 255 0.57 -17.90 -47.01
CA VAL A 255 0.22 -19.32 -46.79
C VAL A 255 -0.65 -19.88 -47.93
N ALA A 256 -1.48 -19.02 -48.54
CA ALA A 256 -2.26 -19.38 -49.72
C ALA A 256 -1.40 -19.43 -51.00
N GLY A 257 -0.36 -18.60 -51.09
CA GLY A 257 0.60 -18.60 -52.19
C GLY A 257 1.50 -19.83 -52.23
N GLU A 258 1.99 -20.30 -51.08
CA GLU A 258 2.82 -21.52 -51.00
C GLU A 258 2.02 -22.81 -51.25
N ALA A 259 0.74 -22.84 -50.85
CA ALA A 259 -0.15 -23.98 -51.13
C ALA A 259 -0.51 -24.10 -52.62
N LEU A 260 -0.53 -22.99 -53.37
CA LEU A 260 -0.77 -22.99 -54.82
C LEU A 260 0.49 -23.26 -55.65
N ALA A 261 1.67 -22.86 -55.14
CA ALA A 261 2.94 -23.10 -55.82
C ALA A 261 3.45 -24.56 -55.74
N SER A 262 2.89 -25.38 -54.85
CA SER A 262 3.21 -26.81 -54.73
C SER A 262 2.31 -27.72 -55.58
N VAL A 263 1.38 -27.13 -56.35
CA VAL A 263 0.39 -27.85 -57.19
C VAL A 263 0.53 -27.50 -58.69
N GLN A 264 1.56 -26.74 -59.09
CA GLN A 264 1.96 -26.54 -60.49
C GLN A 264 3.28 -27.25 -60.79
#